data_AF-A0A9Q0JC70-F1
#
_entry.id   AF-A0A9Q0JC70-F1
#
_cell.length_a   1.000
_cell.length_b   1.000
_cell.length_c   1.000
_cell.angle_alpha   90.00
_cell.angle_beta   90.00
_cell.angle_gamma   90.00
#
_symmetry.space_group_name_H-M   'P 1'
#
loop_
_entity.id
_entity.type
_entity.pdbx_description
1 polymer ?
#
loop_
_entity_poly.entity_id
_entity_poly.type
_entity_poly.pdbx_seq_one_letter_code
_entity_poly.pdbx_strand_id
1 'polypeptide(L)'
;MEGNSSNEEFSVLVLASDLGIDATPFLTSRAEEAEQQQQQPEDWHDCSQQFVSDEDFSDLDQLQFFRLQGSDKLGNRIFRIVGKYFPAQVVDGERLKKYILHKICSELPEGPFCIVYMHSTVHKDDNCPGMTMLRWIYEELPAEYKDRLQMVYFIHPGLRSRLVLATLGRLFLSGGLYWKIKYVSRLQYLWDDIKKGEVEIPDFVQDHDNVLEHRPLTDYGIEPDPLHLSHLSEMPATAYSFGRYEERLSSRDFTS
;
A
#
# COMPACT_ATOMS: atom_id res chain seq x y z
N MET A 1 11.94 -11.47 86.85
CA MET A 1 10.65 -12.17 86.61
C MET A 1 10.55 -12.35 85.11
N GLU A 2 11.33 -13.21 84.45
CA GLU A 2 11.54 -14.65 84.64
C GLU A 2 10.26 -15.48 84.62
N GLY A 3 10.23 -16.46 83.70
CA GLY A 3 9.29 -17.57 83.60
C GLY A 3 8.15 -17.30 82.61
N ASN A 4 7.82 -18.16 81.65
CA ASN A 4 8.30 -19.49 81.37
C ASN A 4 7.92 -19.87 79.93
N SER A 5 8.80 -20.64 79.29
CA SER A 5 8.60 -21.28 78.00
C SER A 5 7.70 -22.51 78.17
N SER A 6 6.74 -22.71 77.27
CA SER A 6 6.20 -24.04 76.98
C SER A 6 5.95 -24.16 75.47
N ASN A 7 6.69 -25.10 74.89
CA ASN A 7 6.53 -25.68 73.56
C ASN A 7 5.17 -26.37 73.38
N GLU A 8 4.93 -26.83 72.14
CA GLU A 8 3.85 -27.71 71.64
C GLU A 8 2.78 -26.90 70.87
N GLU A 9 2.41 -27.18 69.62
CA GLU A 9 2.59 -28.32 68.72
C GLU A 9 2.30 -27.79 67.30
N PHE A 10 3.16 -28.07 66.31
CA PHE A 10 3.01 -27.51 64.96
C PHE A 10 2.03 -28.39 64.16
N SER A 11 0.75 -28.01 64.13
CA SER A 11 -0.26 -28.66 63.29
C SER A 11 -0.38 -27.92 61.95
N VAL A 12 0.09 -28.55 60.87
CA VAL A 12 -0.08 -28.05 59.50
C VAL A 12 -1.44 -28.52 58.98
N LEU A 13 -2.39 -27.60 58.87
CA LEU A 13 -3.67 -27.83 58.21
C LEU A 13 -3.62 -27.22 56.80
N VAL A 14 -3.66 -28.08 55.78
CA VAL A 14 -3.76 -27.64 54.37
C VAL A 14 -5.22 -27.29 54.09
N LEU A 15 -5.53 -26.00 54.00
CA LEU A 15 -6.84 -25.51 53.57
C LEU A 15 -6.81 -25.22 52.07
N ALA A 16 -7.70 -25.89 51.34
CA ALA A 16 -7.97 -25.60 49.93
C ALA A 16 -8.44 -24.13 49.79
N SER A 17 -7.80 -23.39 48.90
CA SER A 17 -8.19 -22.02 48.55
C SER A 17 -9.21 -22.07 47.43
N ASP A 18 -10.50 -22.17 47.77
CA ASP A 18 -11.60 -22.01 46.80
C ASP A 18 -12.72 -21.07 47.31
N LEU A 19 -12.45 -20.25 48.32
CA LEU A 19 -13.34 -19.15 48.71
C LEU A 19 -13.04 -17.87 47.92
N GLY A 20 -13.45 -17.86 46.65
CA GLY A 20 -13.80 -16.63 45.93
C GLY A 20 -15.26 -16.31 46.22
N ILE A 21 -15.52 -15.15 46.81
CA ILE A 21 -16.84 -14.61 47.13
C ILE A 21 -17.69 -14.51 45.85
N ASP A 22 -18.78 -15.26 45.79
CA ASP A 22 -19.78 -15.15 44.71
C ASP A 22 -20.62 -13.88 44.93
N ALA A 23 -20.64 -13.00 43.92
CA ALA A 23 -21.51 -11.84 43.87
C ALA A 23 -22.79 -12.21 43.14
N THR A 24 -23.61 -13.08 43.73
CA THR A 24 -25.01 -13.25 43.35
C THR A 24 -25.88 -12.94 44.56
N PRO A 25 -26.69 -11.87 44.48
CA PRO A 25 -28.11 -12.16 44.36
C PRO A 25 -28.85 -11.05 43.58
N PHE A 26 -28.89 -11.12 42.25
CA PHE A 26 -29.90 -10.37 41.48
C PHE A 26 -30.40 -11.06 40.21
N LEU A 27 -30.04 -12.32 39.94
CA LEU A 27 -30.42 -13.00 38.69
C LEU A 27 -31.39 -14.18 38.85
N THR A 28 -31.95 -14.43 40.02
CA THR A 28 -32.85 -15.58 40.20
C THR A 28 -34.31 -15.30 39.84
N SER A 29 -34.67 -14.08 39.44
CA SER A 29 -36.05 -13.77 38.97
C SER A 29 -36.15 -13.39 37.49
N ARG A 30 -35.06 -13.46 36.70
CA ARG A 30 -35.10 -13.19 35.25
C ARG A 30 -34.80 -14.40 34.36
N ALA A 31 -34.50 -15.54 34.96
CA ALA A 31 -34.19 -16.77 34.22
C ALA A 31 -35.44 -17.51 33.70
N GLU A 32 -36.62 -17.29 34.28
CA GLU A 32 -37.85 -17.99 33.86
C GLU A 32 -38.61 -17.26 32.72
N GLU A 33 -38.24 -16.02 32.39
CA GLU A 33 -38.79 -15.30 31.22
C GLU A 33 -37.94 -15.51 29.94
N ALA A 34 -36.80 -16.20 30.03
CA ALA A 34 -35.89 -16.43 28.90
C ALA A 34 -36.17 -17.71 28.09
N GLU A 35 -37.09 -18.58 28.53
CA GLU A 35 -37.34 -19.88 27.88
C GLU A 35 -38.57 -19.92 26.96
N GLN A 36 -39.18 -18.77 26.62
CA GLN A 36 -40.31 -18.70 25.67
C GLN A 36 -40.05 -17.86 24.40
N GLN A 37 -38.80 -17.51 24.08
CA GLN A 37 -38.47 -16.84 22.80
C GLN A 37 -37.57 -17.63 21.85
N GLN A 38 -37.35 -18.93 22.11
CA GLN A 38 -36.70 -19.83 21.14
C GLN A 38 -37.68 -20.31 20.06
N GLN A 39 -37.96 -19.42 19.10
CA GLN A 39 -38.34 -19.76 17.72
C GLN A 39 -38.41 -18.47 16.88
N GLN A 40 -37.30 -17.75 16.80
CA GLN A 40 -36.98 -17.01 15.59
C GLN A 40 -35.70 -17.62 15.04
N PRO A 41 -35.65 -18.00 13.75
CA PRO A 41 -34.39 -18.36 13.15
C PRO A 41 -33.52 -17.10 13.20
N GLU A 42 -32.44 -17.16 13.96
CA GLU A 42 -31.32 -16.23 13.83
C GLU A 42 -30.80 -16.42 12.40
N ASP A 43 -31.36 -15.64 11.48
CA ASP A 43 -30.87 -15.43 10.13
C ASP A 43 -29.51 -14.77 10.30
N TRP A 44 -28.48 -15.60 10.45
CA TRP A 44 -27.09 -15.18 10.40
C TRP A 44 -26.89 -14.51 9.05
N HIS A 45 -27.02 -13.19 9.01
CA HIS A 45 -26.72 -12.40 7.84
C HIS A 45 -25.29 -12.72 7.42
N ASP A 46 -25.18 -13.48 6.34
CA ASP A 46 -23.94 -13.76 5.65
C ASP A 46 -23.27 -12.42 5.31
N CYS A 47 -22.14 -12.12 5.94
CA CYS A 47 -21.35 -10.90 5.73
C CYS A 47 -20.90 -10.72 4.27
N SER A 48 -21.20 -11.67 3.38
CA SER A 48 -21.06 -11.54 1.92
C SER A 48 -22.03 -10.51 1.31
N GLN A 49 -23.16 -10.21 1.96
CA GLN A 49 -24.22 -9.39 1.37
C GLN A 49 -23.97 -7.87 1.45
N GLN A 50 -23.04 -7.39 2.29
CA GLN A 50 -22.73 -5.95 2.37
C GLN A 50 -22.03 -5.39 1.11
N PHE A 51 -21.38 -6.23 0.29
CA PHE A 51 -20.66 -5.79 -0.90
C PHE A 51 -21.51 -5.79 -2.18
N VAL A 52 -22.72 -6.34 -2.13
CA VAL A 52 -23.66 -6.39 -3.25
C VAL A 52 -24.61 -5.20 -3.17
N SER A 53 -24.04 -3.99 -3.17
CA SER A 53 -24.85 -2.82 -3.55
C SER A 53 -25.13 -2.97 -5.04
N ASP A 54 -26.40 -2.99 -5.46
CA ASP A 54 -26.87 -3.01 -6.87
C ASP A 54 -26.54 -1.68 -7.59
N GLU A 55 -25.43 -1.04 -7.20
CA GLU A 55 -24.91 0.19 -7.80
C GLU A 55 -24.22 -0.17 -9.12
N ASP A 56 -24.65 0.49 -10.19
CA ASP A 56 -23.98 0.38 -11.49
C ASP A 56 -22.64 1.13 -11.47
N PHE A 57 -21.57 0.41 -11.81
CA PHE A 57 -20.20 0.92 -11.94
C PHE A 57 -19.72 0.98 -13.39
N SER A 58 -20.62 0.82 -14.37
CA SER A 58 -20.28 0.80 -15.80
C SER A 58 -19.51 2.04 -16.27
N ASP A 59 -19.79 3.21 -15.70
CA ASP A 59 -19.06 4.46 -15.96
C ASP A 59 -17.60 4.37 -15.47
N LEU A 60 -17.35 3.78 -14.30
CA LEU A 60 -16.02 3.57 -13.75
C LEU A 60 -15.24 2.51 -14.53
N ASP A 61 -15.93 1.49 -15.03
CA ASP A 61 -15.34 0.52 -15.94
C ASP A 61 -14.87 1.19 -17.23
N GLN A 62 -15.67 2.09 -17.82
CA GLN A 62 -15.29 2.81 -19.05
C GLN A 62 -14.06 3.70 -18.90
N LEU A 63 -13.73 4.15 -17.68
CA LEU A 63 -12.50 4.90 -17.42
C LEU A 63 -11.24 4.04 -17.51
N GLN A 64 -11.38 2.72 -17.40
CA GLN A 64 -10.31 1.74 -17.62
C GLN A 64 -9.06 1.95 -16.73
N PHE A 65 -9.22 2.69 -15.63
CA PHE A 65 -8.15 3.02 -14.69
C PHE A 65 -7.80 1.84 -13.79
N PHE A 66 -8.72 0.90 -13.56
CA PHE A 66 -8.55 -0.29 -12.73
C PHE A 66 -9.10 -1.54 -13.45
N ARG A 67 -8.22 -2.49 -13.80
CA ARG A 67 -8.58 -3.72 -14.53
C ARG A 67 -7.73 -4.91 -14.13
N LEU A 68 -8.31 -6.11 -14.06
CA LEU A 68 -7.55 -7.35 -13.94
C LEU A 68 -6.98 -7.74 -15.31
N GLN A 69 -5.66 -7.95 -15.37
CA GLN A 69 -4.98 -8.21 -16.63
C GLN A 69 -3.72 -9.07 -16.45
N GLY A 70 -3.75 -10.26 -17.04
CA GLY A 70 -2.61 -11.18 -17.07
C GLY A 70 -2.20 -11.72 -15.70
N SER A 71 -1.02 -12.34 -15.71
CA SER A 71 -0.36 -12.88 -14.51
C SER A 71 1.15 -12.62 -14.52
N ASP A 72 1.75 -12.58 -13.35
CA ASP A 72 3.21 -12.53 -13.23
C ASP A 72 3.85 -13.90 -13.54
N LYS A 73 5.19 -13.96 -13.54
CA LYS A 73 5.91 -15.22 -13.81
C LYS A 73 5.69 -16.31 -12.75
N LEU A 74 5.23 -15.93 -11.56
CA LEU A 74 4.87 -16.85 -10.47
C LEU A 74 3.41 -17.32 -10.55
N GLY A 75 2.63 -16.79 -11.51
CA GLY A 75 1.23 -17.13 -11.71
C GLY A 75 0.25 -16.27 -10.90
N ASN A 76 0.73 -15.25 -10.18
CA ASN A 76 -0.15 -14.33 -9.45
C ASN A 76 -0.89 -13.44 -10.45
N ARG A 77 -2.20 -13.32 -10.30
CA ARG A 77 -3.02 -12.44 -11.15
C ARG A 77 -2.64 -10.99 -10.92
N ILE A 78 -2.73 -10.15 -11.95
CA ILE A 78 -2.31 -8.75 -11.85
C ILE A 78 -3.50 -7.80 -12.01
N PHE A 79 -3.71 -6.91 -11.05
CA PHE A 79 -4.53 -5.72 -11.24
C PHE A 79 -3.69 -4.57 -11.78
N ARG A 80 -4.07 -4.04 -12.94
CA ARG A 80 -3.49 -2.86 -13.56
C ARG A 80 -4.22 -1.61 -13.08
N ILE A 81 -3.44 -0.65 -12.58
CA ILE A 81 -3.92 0.68 -12.17
C ILE A 81 -3.18 1.75 -12.97
N VAL A 82 -3.93 2.62 -13.66
CA VAL A 82 -3.36 3.75 -14.41
C VAL A 82 -3.71 5.05 -13.71
N GLY A 83 -2.72 5.64 -13.03
CA GLY A 83 -2.92 6.84 -12.21
C GLY A 83 -3.49 8.01 -13.00
N LYS A 84 -3.05 8.24 -14.24
CA LYS A 84 -3.54 9.33 -15.10
C LYS A 84 -5.05 9.26 -15.38
N TYR A 85 -5.63 8.07 -15.38
CA TYR A 85 -7.06 7.85 -15.64
C TYR A 85 -7.91 7.87 -14.36
N PHE A 86 -7.29 8.15 -13.21
CA PHE A 86 -7.96 8.05 -11.94
C PHE A 86 -8.96 9.19 -11.73
N PRO A 87 -10.25 8.91 -11.46
CA PRO A 87 -11.30 9.94 -11.46
C PRO A 87 -11.38 10.75 -10.15
N ALA A 88 -10.27 11.35 -9.70
CA ALA A 88 -10.19 11.98 -8.39
C ALA A 88 -11.15 13.17 -8.20
N GLN A 89 -11.47 13.90 -9.27
CA GLN A 89 -12.29 15.12 -9.19
C GLN A 89 -13.78 14.88 -9.48
N VAL A 90 -14.12 13.76 -10.11
CA VAL A 90 -15.45 13.53 -10.70
C VAL A 90 -16.23 12.40 -10.02
N VAL A 91 -15.56 11.56 -9.23
CA VAL A 91 -16.18 10.41 -8.56
C VAL A 91 -16.00 10.55 -7.06
N ASP A 92 -17.08 10.31 -6.32
CA ASP A 92 -17.05 10.27 -4.86
C ASP A 92 -16.12 9.16 -4.34
N GLY A 93 -15.37 9.48 -3.29
CA GLY A 93 -14.37 8.57 -2.73
C GLY A 93 -14.96 7.28 -2.18
N GLU A 94 -16.16 7.31 -1.59
CA GLU A 94 -16.82 6.11 -1.07
C GLU A 94 -17.30 5.21 -2.22
N ARG A 95 -17.87 5.81 -3.26
CA ARG A 95 -18.31 5.08 -4.47
C ARG A 95 -17.13 4.38 -5.14
N LEU A 96 -16.01 5.10 -5.31
CA LEU A 96 -14.78 4.54 -5.89
C LEU A 96 -14.21 3.40 -5.06
N LYS A 97 -14.26 3.53 -3.73
CA LYS A 97 -13.85 2.50 -2.79
C LYS A 97 -14.71 1.24 -2.93
N LYS A 98 -16.05 1.40 -2.96
CA LYS A 98 -16.98 0.28 -3.20
C LYS A 98 -16.69 -0.43 -4.51
N TYR A 99 -16.48 0.32 -5.59
CA TYR A 99 -16.13 -0.25 -6.90
C TYR A 99 -14.85 -1.08 -6.86
N ILE A 100 -13.77 -0.57 -6.26
CA ILE A 100 -12.50 -1.31 -6.19
C ILE A 100 -12.66 -2.60 -5.38
N LEU A 101 -13.36 -2.54 -4.24
CA LEU A 101 -13.64 -3.73 -3.42
C LEU A 101 -14.50 -4.73 -4.18
N HIS A 102 -15.60 -4.27 -4.80
CA HIS A 102 -16.47 -5.10 -5.62
C HIS A 102 -15.69 -5.80 -6.73
N LYS A 103 -14.83 -5.07 -7.45
CA LYS A 103 -14.03 -5.60 -8.55
C LYS A 103 -12.97 -6.61 -8.11
N ILE A 104 -12.30 -6.35 -6.98
CA ILE A 104 -11.34 -7.31 -6.41
C ILE A 104 -12.06 -8.59 -5.98
N CYS A 105 -13.14 -8.47 -5.22
CA CYS A 105 -13.87 -9.62 -4.70
C CYS A 105 -14.55 -10.45 -5.80
N SER A 106 -15.09 -9.80 -6.84
CA SER A 106 -15.79 -10.48 -7.93
C SER A 106 -14.85 -11.11 -8.95
N GLU A 107 -13.79 -10.40 -9.37
CA GLU A 107 -12.89 -10.91 -10.43
C GLU A 107 -11.76 -11.80 -9.88
N LEU A 108 -11.50 -11.74 -8.56
CA LEU A 108 -10.42 -12.48 -7.91
C LEU A 108 -10.89 -13.23 -6.65
N PRO A 109 -11.82 -14.21 -6.77
CA PRO A 109 -12.34 -14.92 -5.62
C PRO A 109 -11.25 -15.69 -4.86
N GLU A 110 -10.26 -16.25 -5.56
CA GLU A 110 -9.22 -17.09 -4.97
C GLU A 110 -7.81 -16.77 -5.49
N GLY A 111 -6.80 -17.17 -4.71
CA GLY A 111 -5.39 -17.13 -5.09
C GLY A 111 -4.67 -15.79 -4.85
N PRO A 112 -3.32 -15.82 -4.88
CA PRO A 112 -2.48 -14.64 -4.71
C PRO A 112 -2.58 -13.70 -5.92
N PHE A 113 -2.36 -12.41 -5.66
CA PHE A 113 -2.39 -11.39 -6.70
C PHE A 113 -1.36 -10.28 -6.46
N CYS A 114 -1.07 -9.56 -7.53
CA CYS A 114 -0.18 -8.42 -7.57
C CYS A 114 -0.92 -7.20 -8.12
N ILE A 115 -0.42 -6.01 -7.81
CA ILE A 115 -0.94 -4.75 -8.35
C ILE A 115 0.18 -4.06 -9.11
N VAL A 116 -0.12 -3.58 -10.32
CA VAL A 116 0.76 -2.75 -11.12
C VAL A 116 0.17 -1.35 -11.20
N TYR A 117 0.77 -0.41 -10.47
CA TYR A 117 0.38 1.00 -10.46
C TYR A 117 1.32 1.83 -11.34
N MET A 118 0.76 2.44 -12.38
CA MET A 118 1.46 3.32 -13.31
C MET A 118 1.23 4.78 -12.92
N HIS A 119 2.31 5.46 -12.53
CA HIS A 119 2.26 6.84 -12.06
C HIS A 119 2.86 7.85 -13.06
N SER A 120 3.13 7.42 -14.29
CA SER A 120 3.74 8.28 -15.32
C SER A 120 2.86 9.48 -15.61
N THR A 121 3.45 10.67 -15.70
CA THR A 121 2.76 11.93 -16.02
C THR A 121 1.60 12.27 -15.08
N VAL A 122 1.55 11.70 -13.87
CA VAL A 122 0.54 12.05 -12.87
C VAL A 122 0.96 13.35 -12.19
N HIS A 123 0.19 14.41 -12.41
CA HIS A 123 0.36 15.68 -11.71
C HIS A 123 -0.48 15.70 -10.42
N LYS A 124 -0.02 16.43 -9.40
CA LYS A 124 -0.72 16.49 -8.11
C LYS A 124 -2.09 17.15 -8.23
N ASP A 125 -2.20 18.10 -9.15
CA ASP A 125 -3.40 18.91 -9.36
C ASP A 125 -4.45 18.19 -10.23
N ASP A 126 -4.04 17.13 -10.93
CA ASP A 126 -4.89 16.35 -11.85
C ASP A 126 -4.92 14.88 -11.46
N ASN A 127 -6.09 14.36 -11.10
CA ASN A 127 -6.40 12.92 -11.15
C ASN A 127 -5.39 12.00 -10.45
N CYS A 128 -5.01 12.31 -9.20
CA CYS A 128 -4.16 11.40 -8.41
C CYS A 128 -4.90 10.85 -7.18
N PRO A 129 -4.93 9.53 -6.96
CA PRO A 129 -5.28 8.99 -5.65
C PRO A 129 -4.16 9.39 -4.70
N GLY A 130 -4.43 10.36 -3.81
CA GLY A 130 -3.51 10.68 -2.74
C GLY A 130 -3.23 9.44 -1.87
N MET A 131 -2.12 9.46 -1.12
CA MET A 131 -1.77 8.37 -0.20
C MET A 131 -2.91 8.01 0.77
N THR A 132 -3.72 9.00 1.16
CA THR A 132 -4.89 8.81 2.02
C THR A 132 -5.91 7.86 1.40
N MET A 133 -6.17 7.98 0.11
CA MET A 133 -7.15 7.15 -0.58
C MET A 133 -6.64 5.72 -0.74
N LEU A 134 -5.36 5.55 -1.08
CA LEU A 134 -4.74 4.22 -1.14
C LEU A 134 -4.77 3.51 0.21
N ARG A 135 -4.43 4.24 1.29
CA ARG A 135 -4.56 3.74 2.67
C ARG A 135 -5.99 3.30 2.95
N TRP A 136 -6.96 4.15 2.63
CA TRP A 136 -8.35 3.90 2.95
C TRP A 136 -8.91 2.66 2.24
N ILE A 137 -8.63 2.53 0.94
CA ILE A 137 -8.99 1.32 0.17
C ILE A 137 -8.31 0.08 0.75
N TYR A 138 -7.03 0.19 1.11
CA TYR A 138 -6.31 -0.93 1.70
C TYR A 138 -6.85 -1.31 3.07
N GLU A 139 -7.17 -0.37 3.96
CA GLU A 139 -7.67 -0.67 5.31
C GLU A 139 -9.02 -1.39 5.28
N GLU A 140 -9.84 -1.14 4.27
CA GLU A 140 -11.18 -1.72 4.09
C GLU A 140 -11.17 -3.09 3.41
N LEU A 141 -10.07 -3.44 2.73
CA LEU A 141 -9.91 -4.79 2.18
C LEU A 141 -9.98 -5.83 3.31
N PRO A 142 -10.75 -6.92 3.16
CA PRO A 142 -10.75 -8.00 4.14
C PRO A 142 -9.34 -8.57 4.35
N ALA A 143 -9.05 -9.06 5.55
CA ALA A 143 -7.72 -9.56 5.92
C ALA A 143 -7.19 -10.63 4.95
N GLU A 144 -8.09 -11.50 4.47
CA GLU A 144 -7.75 -12.53 3.48
C GLU A 144 -7.15 -11.95 2.19
N TYR A 145 -7.75 -10.89 1.64
CA TYR A 145 -7.23 -10.24 0.43
C TYR A 145 -5.92 -9.49 0.70
N LYS A 146 -5.77 -8.91 1.90
CA LYS A 146 -4.51 -8.27 2.30
C LYS A 146 -3.37 -9.28 2.34
N ASP A 147 -3.62 -10.48 2.84
CA ASP A 147 -2.60 -11.55 2.93
C ASP A 147 -2.27 -12.14 1.55
N ARG A 148 -3.27 -12.24 0.67
CA ARG A 148 -3.11 -12.71 -0.72
C ARG A 148 -2.37 -11.73 -1.62
N LEU A 149 -2.40 -10.43 -1.33
CA LEU A 149 -1.61 -9.43 -2.05
C LEU A 149 -0.11 -9.69 -1.86
N GLN A 150 0.60 -10.04 -2.94
CA GLN A 150 2.02 -10.37 -2.88
C GLN A 150 2.89 -9.13 -3.07
N MET A 151 2.67 -8.37 -4.15
CA MET A 151 3.51 -7.23 -4.52
C MET A 151 2.68 -6.10 -5.14
N VAL A 152 3.10 -4.87 -4.87
CA VAL A 152 2.62 -3.65 -5.54
C VAL A 152 3.77 -3.02 -6.32
N TYR A 153 3.76 -3.19 -7.63
CA TYR A 153 4.71 -2.57 -8.55
C TYR A 153 4.33 -1.12 -8.76
N PHE A 154 5.17 -0.21 -8.27
CA PHE A 154 5.00 1.23 -8.49
C PHE A 154 5.90 1.66 -9.65
N ILE A 155 5.32 1.85 -10.82
CA ILE A 155 6.01 2.23 -12.07
C ILE A 155 6.14 3.75 -12.18
N HIS A 156 7.34 4.20 -12.53
CA HIS A 156 7.76 5.59 -12.68
C HIS A 156 7.39 6.48 -11.46
N PRO A 157 7.76 6.07 -10.23
CA PRO A 157 7.55 6.92 -9.07
C PRO A 157 8.50 8.13 -9.18
N GLY A 158 7.97 9.34 -9.30
CA GLY A 158 8.79 10.55 -9.24
C GLY A 158 9.46 10.76 -7.88
N LEU A 159 10.45 11.66 -7.79
CA LEU A 159 11.13 11.97 -6.53
C LEU A 159 10.17 12.39 -5.41
N ARG A 160 9.13 13.17 -5.74
CA ARG A 160 8.12 13.60 -4.76
C ARG A 160 7.34 12.42 -4.18
N SER A 161 6.86 11.50 -5.00
CA SER A 161 6.10 10.34 -4.52
C SER A 161 6.99 9.37 -3.75
N ARG A 162 8.25 9.17 -4.16
CA ARG A 162 9.25 8.43 -3.38
C ARG A 162 9.48 9.05 -2.01
N LEU A 163 9.68 10.37 -1.94
CA LEU A 163 9.92 11.08 -0.68
C LEU A 163 8.70 11.00 0.24
N VAL A 164 7.50 11.18 -0.32
CA VAL A 164 6.23 11.11 0.41
C VAL A 164 5.98 9.68 0.93
N LEU A 165 6.24 8.63 0.15
CA LEU A 165 6.18 7.25 0.63
C LEU A 165 7.28 6.93 1.65
N ALA A 166 8.49 7.46 1.49
CA ALA A 166 9.57 7.23 2.45
C ALA A 166 9.30 7.87 3.82
N THR A 167 8.74 9.08 3.82
CA THR A 167 8.48 9.88 5.02
C THR A 167 7.14 9.55 5.68
N LEU A 168 6.07 9.46 4.90
CA LEU A 168 4.71 9.23 5.38
C LEU A 168 4.27 7.77 5.20
N GLY A 169 4.83 7.02 4.26
CA GLY A 169 4.36 5.66 3.94
C GLY A 169 4.44 4.72 5.13
N ARG A 170 5.45 4.84 6.00
CA ARG A 170 5.54 4.03 7.23
C ARG A 170 4.47 4.34 8.27
N LEU A 171 3.92 5.55 8.25
CA LEU A 171 2.90 6.00 9.21
C LEU A 171 1.48 5.78 8.68
N PHE A 172 1.30 5.93 7.38
CA PHE A 172 0.00 5.90 6.73
C PHE A 172 -0.33 4.57 6.07
N LEU A 173 0.65 3.82 5.59
CA LEU A 173 0.40 2.47 5.08
C LEU A 173 0.62 1.48 6.23
N SER A 174 -0.19 0.43 6.28
CA SER A 174 0.08 -0.67 7.19
C SER A 174 1.52 -1.18 6.95
N GLY A 175 2.23 -1.59 8.01
CA GLY A 175 3.58 -2.14 7.87
C GLY A 175 3.62 -3.28 6.85
N GLY A 176 2.52 -4.05 6.79
CA GLY A 176 2.19 -5.04 5.77
C GLY A 176 2.24 -4.50 4.33
N LEU A 177 1.50 -3.44 4.03
CA LEU A 177 1.43 -2.88 2.68
C LEU A 177 2.75 -2.24 2.25
N TYR A 178 3.40 -1.48 3.14
CA TYR A 178 4.61 -0.73 2.80
C TYR A 178 5.75 -1.64 2.31
N TRP A 179 5.91 -2.82 2.92
CA TRP A 179 6.93 -3.77 2.48
C TRP A 179 6.61 -4.39 1.12
N LYS A 180 5.34 -4.42 0.69
CA LYS A 180 4.95 -5.01 -0.60
C LYS A 180 5.24 -4.07 -1.78
N ILE A 181 5.60 -2.82 -1.52
CA ILE A 181 5.82 -1.83 -2.57
C ILE A 181 7.20 -2.02 -3.20
N LYS A 182 7.23 -2.36 -4.48
CA LYS A 182 8.44 -2.44 -5.31
C LYS A 182 8.47 -1.26 -6.28
N TYR A 183 9.47 -0.40 -6.14
CA TYR A 183 9.67 0.73 -7.05
C TYR A 183 10.29 0.27 -8.37
N VAL A 184 9.65 0.62 -9.47
CA VAL A 184 10.08 0.29 -10.82
C VAL A 184 10.33 1.60 -11.57
N SER A 185 11.59 2.02 -11.61
CA SER A 185 11.99 3.27 -12.27
C SER A 185 11.95 3.18 -13.80
N ARG A 186 11.99 1.97 -14.36
CA ARG A 186 12.01 1.70 -15.80
C ARG A 186 11.21 0.44 -16.09
N LEU A 187 10.48 0.41 -17.20
CA LEU A 187 9.69 -0.75 -17.63
C LEU A 187 10.55 -2.01 -17.83
N GLN A 188 11.82 -1.85 -18.18
CA GLN A 188 12.75 -2.98 -18.34
C GLN A 188 12.82 -3.87 -17.09
N TYR A 189 12.77 -3.28 -15.88
CA TYR A 189 12.82 -4.02 -14.61
C TYR A 189 11.49 -4.67 -14.25
N LEU A 190 10.39 -4.22 -14.85
CA LEU A 190 9.09 -4.89 -14.71
C LEU A 190 9.13 -6.28 -15.37
N TRP A 191 9.85 -6.37 -16.48
CA TRP A 191 9.94 -7.59 -17.28
C TRP A 191 10.74 -8.72 -16.62
N ASP A 192 11.46 -8.41 -15.54
CA ASP A 192 12.13 -9.42 -14.72
C ASP A 192 11.13 -10.27 -13.93
N ASP A 193 9.98 -9.70 -13.56
CA ASP A 193 8.96 -10.37 -12.77
C ASP A 193 7.70 -10.72 -13.58
N ILE A 194 7.38 -9.95 -14.62
CA ILE A 194 6.15 -10.08 -15.43
C ILE A 194 6.53 -10.33 -16.89
N LYS A 195 5.81 -11.20 -17.61
CA LYS A 195 6.07 -11.42 -19.04
C LYS A 195 5.55 -10.24 -19.87
N LYS A 196 6.27 -9.87 -20.93
CA LYS A 196 5.79 -8.84 -21.87
C LYS A 196 4.46 -9.28 -22.49
N GLY A 197 3.49 -8.37 -22.53
CA GLY A 197 2.15 -8.63 -23.07
C GLY A 197 1.11 -9.09 -22.04
N GLU A 198 1.52 -9.49 -20.83
CA GLU A 198 0.58 -9.83 -19.75
C GLU A 198 -0.18 -8.61 -19.23
N VAL A 199 0.49 -7.45 -19.19
CA VAL A 199 -0.09 -6.18 -18.77
C VAL A 199 0.04 -5.18 -19.92
N GLU A 200 -1.08 -4.56 -20.30
CA GLU A 200 -1.12 -3.49 -21.29
C GLU A 200 -0.52 -2.22 -20.66
N ILE A 201 0.53 -1.71 -21.30
CA ILE A 201 1.18 -0.47 -20.91
C ILE A 201 0.69 0.64 -21.85
N PRO A 202 -0.03 1.67 -21.35
CA PRO A 202 -0.47 2.78 -22.18
C PRO A 202 0.68 3.50 -22.88
N ASP A 203 0.45 4.03 -24.08
CA ASP A 203 1.49 4.65 -24.91
C ASP A 203 2.24 5.78 -24.18
N PHE A 204 1.52 6.64 -23.44
CA PHE A 204 2.15 7.71 -22.68
C PHE A 204 3.11 7.22 -21.58
N VAL A 205 2.92 6.00 -21.07
CA VAL A 205 3.84 5.38 -20.09
C VAL A 205 5.10 4.90 -20.81
N GLN A 206 4.96 4.36 -22.02
CA GLN A 206 6.09 3.94 -22.85
C GLN A 206 6.90 5.16 -23.32
N ASP A 207 6.23 6.22 -23.76
CA ASP A 207 6.88 7.48 -24.14
C ASP A 207 7.68 8.08 -22.98
N HIS A 208 7.12 8.04 -21.77
CA HIS A 208 7.83 8.46 -20.56
C HIS A 208 9.05 7.58 -20.28
N ASP A 209 8.95 6.25 -20.41
CA ASP A 209 10.09 5.34 -20.24
C ASP A 209 11.21 5.62 -21.25
N ASN A 210 10.85 5.90 -22.51
CA ASN A 210 11.80 6.25 -23.57
C ASN A 210 12.54 7.56 -23.24
N VAL A 211 11.85 8.55 -22.68
CA VAL A 211 12.50 9.78 -22.21
C VAL A 211 13.47 9.48 -21.08
N LEU A 212 13.10 8.61 -20.12
CA LEU A 212 13.96 8.21 -19.02
C LEU A 212 15.19 7.40 -19.46
N GLU A 213 15.12 6.73 -20.61
CA GLU A 213 16.29 6.07 -21.21
C GLU A 213 17.39 7.06 -21.58
N HIS A 214 17.00 8.19 -22.15
CA HIS A 214 17.93 9.22 -22.61
C HIS A 214 18.21 10.26 -21.52
N ARG A 215 17.30 10.40 -20.54
CA ARG A 215 17.32 11.46 -19.52
C ARG A 215 16.89 10.91 -18.15
N PRO A 216 17.69 10.01 -17.53
CA PRO A 216 17.30 9.31 -16.30
C PRO A 216 17.07 10.22 -15.10
N LEU A 217 17.61 11.45 -15.11
CA LEU A 217 17.48 12.41 -14.02
C LEU A 217 16.17 13.21 -14.05
N THR A 218 15.39 13.14 -15.14
CA THR A 218 14.14 13.91 -15.27
C THR A 218 13.07 13.50 -14.26
N ASP A 219 13.02 12.21 -13.88
CA ASP A 219 12.16 11.71 -12.78
C ASP A 219 12.52 12.29 -11.39
N TYR A 220 13.70 12.90 -11.27
CA TYR A 220 14.17 13.59 -10.08
C TYR A 220 13.95 15.11 -10.12
N GLY A 221 13.26 15.62 -11.15
CA GLY A 221 13.04 17.05 -11.35
C GLY A 221 14.31 17.79 -11.81
N ILE A 222 15.31 17.07 -12.28
CA ILE A 222 16.52 17.63 -12.87
C ILE A 222 16.32 17.61 -14.39
N GLU A 223 15.87 18.74 -14.91
CA GLU A 223 15.76 18.93 -16.36
C GLU A 223 17.11 19.42 -16.92
N PRO A 224 17.61 18.83 -18.02
CA PRO A 224 18.78 19.38 -18.68
C PRO A 224 18.45 20.76 -19.25
N ASP A 225 19.36 21.73 -19.06
CA ASP A 225 19.22 23.09 -19.58
C ASP A 225 18.89 23.03 -21.09
N PRO A 226 17.76 23.63 -21.55
CA PRO A 226 17.38 23.65 -22.96
C PRO A 226 18.50 24.15 -23.89
N LEU A 227 19.40 25.00 -23.39
CA LEU A 227 20.51 25.57 -24.15
C LEU A 227 21.72 24.64 -24.32
N HIS A 228 21.83 23.58 -23.52
CA HIS A 228 22.92 22.60 -23.63
C HIS A 228 22.63 21.49 -24.65
N LEU A 229 21.37 21.27 -25.03
CA LEU A 229 20.99 20.23 -25.99
C LEU A 229 21.38 20.57 -27.43
N SER A 230 21.37 21.85 -27.81
CA SER A 230 21.87 22.31 -29.11
C SER A 230 23.38 22.08 -29.24
N HIS A 231 24.14 22.28 -28.16
CA HIS A 231 25.60 22.10 -28.15
C HIS A 231 26.06 20.64 -28.03
N LEU A 232 25.25 19.74 -27.45
CA LEU A 232 25.57 18.32 -27.34
C LEU A 232 25.33 17.53 -28.64
N SER A 233 24.47 18.03 -29.54
CA SER A 233 24.24 17.39 -30.84
C SER A 233 25.42 17.54 -31.82
N GLU A 234 26.35 18.44 -31.56
CA GLU A 234 27.50 18.73 -32.45
C GLU A 234 28.83 18.11 -31.97
N MET A 235 28.87 17.49 -30.79
CA MET A 235 30.11 16.96 -30.24
C MET A 235 30.27 15.45 -30.48
N PRO A 236 31.42 14.97 -30.98
CA PRO A 236 31.73 13.54 -30.99
C PRO A 236 31.75 12.99 -29.55
N ALA A 237 31.29 11.75 -29.38
CA ALA A 237 31.03 11.07 -28.10
C ALA A 237 32.26 10.79 -27.19
N THR A 238 33.29 11.62 -27.20
CA THR A 238 34.52 11.44 -26.42
C THR A 238 34.83 12.68 -25.58
N ALA A 239 34.03 12.96 -24.55
CA ALA A 239 34.41 13.93 -23.52
C ALA A 239 33.65 13.72 -22.19
N TYR A 240 33.73 12.52 -21.60
CA TYR A 240 33.52 12.40 -20.15
C TYR A 240 34.83 12.76 -19.45
N SER A 241 35.04 14.06 -19.20
CA SER A 241 36.07 14.55 -18.29
C SER A 241 35.46 14.72 -16.91
N PHE A 242 35.50 13.64 -16.12
CA PHE A 242 35.32 13.71 -14.67
C PHE A 242 36.54 14.41 -14.04
N GLY A 243 36.30 15.50 -13.31
CA GLY A 243 37.23 16.01 -12.30
C GLY A 243 37.78 17.41 -12.56
N ARG A 244 37.37 18.35 -11.72
CA ARG A 244 38.32 19.32 -11.17
C ARG A 244 37.93 19.67 -9.73
N TYR A 245 38.81 19.20 -8.84
CA TYR A 245 38.89 19.48 -7.41
C TYR A 245 38.84 21.00 -7.15
N GLU A 246 38.13 21.38 -6.09
CA GLU A 246 38.20 22.73 -5.50
C GLU A 246 39.65 23.06 -5.07
N GLU A 247 40.11 24.25 -5.44
CA GLU A 247 41.39 24.82 -5.02
C GLU A 247 41.39 25.11 -3.51
N ARG A 248 42.27 24.44 -2.78
CA ARG A 248 42.71 24.87 -1.46
C ARG A 248 44.23 24.85 -1.42
N LEU A 249 44.85 26.00 -1.68
CA LEU A 249 46.22 26.35 -1.24
C LEU A 249 46.49 27.84 -1.50
N SER A 250 46.02 28.69 -0.59
CA SER A 250 46.58 30.03 -0.41
C SER A 250 47.88 29.90 0.37
N SER A 251 49.03 29.98 -0.31
CA SER A 251 50.34 30.20 0.31
C SER A 251 51.39 30.53 -0.75
N ARG A 252 51.77 31.81 -0.83
CA ARG A 252 53.14 32.35 -0.61
C ARG A 252 53.38 33.65 -1.38
N ASP A 253 53.38 34.74 -0.62
CA ASP A 253 54.57 35.53 -0.31
C ASP A 253 55.46 36.13 -1.43
N PHE A 254 55.61 37.45 -1.27
CA PHE A 254 56.81 38.30 -1.43
C PHE A 254 57.26 38.72 -2.84
N THR A 255 57.05 40.00 -3.19
CA THR A 255 58.07 41.10 -3.13
C THR A 255 57.60 42.31 -3.96
N SER A 256 57.59 43.49 -3.35
CA SER A 256 58.55 44.57 -3.67
C SER A 256 58.56 45.62 -2.57
#